data_AF-A0A346ADK7-F1
#
_entry.id   AF-A0A346ADK7-F1
#
_cell.length_a   1.000
_cell.length_b   1.000
_cell.length_c   1.000
_cell.angle_alpha   90.00
_cell.angle_beta   90.00
_cell.angle_gamma   90.00
#
_symmetry.space_group_name_H-M   'P 1'
#
loop_
_entity.id
_entity.type
_entity.pdbx_description
1 polymer ?
#
loop_
_entity_poly.entity_id
_entity_poly.type
_entity_poly.pdbx_seq_one_letter_code
_entity_poly.pdbx_strand_id
1 'polypeptide(L)'
;MLDATGDAGVAAARTVREEGGIAGAVTAAWLAERDENVAGSLTPGEMSLGMTDHLAAMDDLGVLFDELDALGDPLAVVGVIAAADHPDRLRLLDVIAQEHPDRAVAKQARKARFTLRRN
;
A
#
# COMPACT_ATOMS: atom_id res chain seq x y z
N MET A 1 15.09 5.15 15.91
CA MET A 1 16.22 4.97 14.97
C MET A 1 16.45 3.47 14.85
N LEU A 2 15.85 2.84 13.83
CA LEU A 2 15.75 1.37 13.70
C LEU A 2 17.03 0.70 13.17
N ASP A 3 18.09 1.48 12.94
CA ASP A 3 19.44 0.97 12.70
C ASP A 3 20.07 0.37 13.98
N ALA A 4 19.41 0.54 15.14
CA ALA A 4 19.90 0.12 16.44
C ALA A 4 19.52 -1.32 16.86
N THR A 5 18.59 -1.99 16.18
CA THR A 5 18.09 -3.29 16.64
C THR A 5 18.98 -4.48 16.27
N GLY A 6 19.90 -4.32 15.31
CA GLY A 6 20.81 -5.39 14.86
C GLY A 6 20.09 -6.67 14.43
N ASP A 7 20.80 -7.81 14.49
CA ASP A 7 20.28 -9.13 14.11
C ASP A 7 18.98 -9.51 14.83
N ALA A 8 18.80 -9.06 16.08
CA ALA A 8 17.59 -9.32 16.86
C ALA A 8 16.36 -8.61 16.28
N GLY A 9 16.52 -7.40 15.74
CA GLY A 9 15.45 -6.70 15.03
C GLY A 9 15.07 -7.36 13.72
N VAL A 10 16.07 -7.81 12.95
CA VAL A 10 15.83 -8.54 11.71
C VAL A 10 15.12 -9.86 11.97
N ALA A 11 15.50 -10.58 13.04
CA ALA A 11 14.80 -11.80 13.44
C ALA A 11 13.34 -11.55 13.83
N ALA A 12 13.08 -10.51 14.64
CA ALA A 12 11.71 -10.13 15.01
C ALA A 12 10.87 -9.70 13.79
N ALA A 13 11.47 -8.94 12.86
CA ALA A 13 10.81 -8.54 11.61
C ALA A 13 10.44 -9.75 10.74
N ARG A 14 11.29 -10.78 10.68
CA ARG A 14 10.97 -12.03 9.97
C ARG A 14 9.76 -12.74 10.59
N THR A 15 9.65 -12.77 11.92
CA THR A 15 8.47 -13.31 12.61
C THR A 15 7.20 -12.55 12.25
N VAL A 16 7.23 -11.20 12.27
CA VAL A 16 6.07 -10.38 11.88
C VAL A 16 5.69 -10.60 10.41
N ARG A 17 6.67 -10.78 9.52
CA ARG A 17 6.40 -11.14 8.12
C ARG A 17 5.65 -12.46 7.99
N GLU A 18 6.08 -13.49 8.74
CA GLU A 18 5.45 -14.82 8.72
C GLU A 18 4.01 -14.82 9.24
N GLU A 19 3.66 -13.90 10.13
CA GLU A 19 2.28 -13.69 10.59
C GLU A 19 1.36 -13.15 9.48
N GLY A 20 1.92 -12.49 8.47
CA GLY A 20 1.21 -11.97 7.31
C GLY A 20 0.35 -10.73 7.58
N GLY A 21 -0.64 -10.50 6.73
CA GLY A 21 -1.50 -9.31 6.79
C GLY A 21 -0.74 -8.01 6.53
N ILE A 22 -1.32 -6.88 6.96
CA ILE A 22 -0.76 -5.54 6.68
C ILE A 22 0.61 -5.37 7.34
N ALA A 23 0.72 -5.74 8.62
CA ALA A 23 1.98 -5.66 9.35
C ALA A 23 3.08 -6.52 8.70
N GLY A 24 2.74 -7.74 8.26
CA GLY A 24 3.68 -8.60 7.54
C GLY A 24 4.10 -8.02 6.19
N ALA A 25 3.17 -7.43 5.43
CA ALA A 25 3.43 -6.79 4.14
C ALA A 25 4.34 -5.55 4.26
N VAL A 26 4.06 -4.68 5.23
CA VAL A 26 4.90 -3.51 5.53
C VAL A 26 6.29 -3.95 5.99
N THR A 27 6.36 -5.00 6.83
CA THR A 27 7.63 -5.54 7.30
C THR A 27 8.42 -6.20 6.17
N ALA A 28 7.75 -6.86 5.21
CA ALA A 28 8.38 -7.40 4.02
C ALA A 28 9.02 -6.30 3.15
N ALA A 29 8.36 -5.14 3.00
CA ALA A 29 8.91 -3.99 2.30
C ALA A 29 10.15 -3.43 3.04
N TRP A 30 10.05 -3.26 4.36
CA TRP A 30 11.15 -2.79 5.19
C TRP A 30 12.38 -3.72 5.13
N LEU A 31 12.17 -5.05 5.14
CA LEU A 31 13.26 -6.03 4.97
C LEU A 31 13.89 -5.94 3.58
N ALA A 32 13.08 -5.72 2.53
CA ALA A 32 13.55 -5.62 1.16
C ALA A 32 14.41 -4.39 0.92
N GLU A 33 14.05 -3.23 1.48
CA GLU A 33 14.84 -1.98 1.40
C GLU A 33 16.24 -2.09 2.01
N ARG A 34 16.44 -3.08 2.88
CA ARG A 34 17.68 -3.27 3.66
C ARG A 34 18.54 -4.40 3.13
N ASP A 35 18.18 -4.96 1.97
CA ASP A 35 18.81 -6.15 1.37
C ASP A 35 18.86 -7.37 2.33
N GLU A 36 18.05 -7.38 3.39
CA GLU A 36 17.96 -8.45 4.38
C GLU A 36 17.08 -9.62 3.91
N ASN A 37 17.00 -9.78 2.59
CA ASN A 37 16.10 -10.70 1.93
C ASN A 37 16.45 -12.16 2.25
N VAL A 38 15.63 -12.75 3.12
CA VAL A 38 15.45 -14.20 3.19
C VAL A 38 14.52 -14.60 2.04
N ALA A 39 15.01 -15.49 1.18
CA ALA A 39 14.30 -16.23 0.13
C ALA A 39 12.81 -15.88 -0.07
N GLY A 40 12.51 -15.14 -1.14
CA GLY A 40 11.15 -14.85 -1.61
C GLY A 40 10.90 -13.35 -1.71
N SER A 41 11.02 -12.81 -2.91
CA SER A 41 10.62 -11.44 -3.29
C SER A 41 9.23 -11.10 -2.74
N LEU A 42 9.01 -9.82 -2.39
CA LEU A 42 7.68 -9.26 -2.12
C LEU A 42 6.65 -9.86 -3.08
N THR A 43 5.63 -10.53 -2.54
CA THR A 43 4.55 -11.04 -3.37
C THR A 43 3.71 -9.87 -3.89
N PRO A 44 3.00 -10.03 -5.01
CA PRO A 44 2.09 -8.99 -5.49
C PRO A 44 1.01 -8.58 -4.47
N GLY A 45 0.59 -9.52 -3.61
CA GLY A 45 -0.37 -9.26 -2.53
C GLY A 45 0.22 -8.45 -1.37
N GLU A 46 1.44 -8.78 -0.93
CA GLU A 46 2.14 -7.96 0.06
C GLU A 46 2.42 -6.56 -0.48
N MET A 47 2.84 -6.46 -1.74
CA MET A 47 3.07 -5.17 -2.40
C MET A 47 1.79 -4.33 -2.45
N SER A 48 0.65 -4.91 -2.85
CA SER A 48 -0.60 -4.15 -2.92
C SER A 48 -1.11 -3.74 -1.55
N LEU A 49 -0.95 -4.61 -0.54
CA LEU A 49 -1.37 -4.34 0.82
C LEU A 49 -0.51 -3.26 1.48
N GLY A 50 0.81 -3.37 1.41
CA GLY A 50 1.74 -2.38 1.94
C GLY A 50 1.64 -1.02 1.23
N MET A 51 1.49 -1.01 -0.09
CA MET A 51 1.25 0.23 -0.84
C MET A 51 -0.06 0.90 -0.42
N THR A 52 -1.12 0.11 -0.22
CA THR A 52 -2.43 0.67 0.18
C THR A 52 -2.38 1.22 1.61
N ASP A 53 -1.67 0.56 2.53
CA ASP A 53 -1.43 1.05 3.89
C ASP A 53 -0.64 2.35 3.88
N HIS A 54 0.45 2.42 3.09
CA HIS A 54 1.23 3.64 2.90
C HIS A 54 0.37 4.80 2.39
N LEU A 55 -0.46 4.57 1.36
CA LEU A 55 -1.35 5.61 0.82
C LEU A 55 -2.45 6.02 1.81
N ALA A 56 -2.94 5.09 2.64
CA ALA A 56 -3.86 5.42 3.73
C ALA A 56 -3.21 6.38 4.73
N ALA A 57 -1.95 6.12 5.10
CA ALA A 57 -1.18 7.00 5.97
C ALA A 57 -0.91 8.37 5.31
N MET A 58 -0.61 8.41 4.01
CA MET A 58 -0.41 9.69 3.29
C MET A 58 -1.69 10.53 3.21
N ASP A 59 -2.85 9.87 3.10
CA ASP A 59 -4.13 10.57 3.17
C ASP A 59 -4.41 11.16 4.56
N ASP A 60 -4.14 10.40 5.62
CA ASP A 60 -4.27 10.89 7.00
C ASP A 60 -3.34 12.09 7.28
N LEU A 61 -2.20 12.16 6.57
CA LEU A 61 -1.26 13.28 6.61
C LEU A 61 -1.63 14.44 5.66
N GLY A 62 -2.65 14.28 4.82
CA GLY A 62 -3.10 15.29 3.86
C GLY A 62 -2.19 15.45 2.64
N VAL A 63 -1.34 14.46 2.34
CA VAL A 63 -0.33 14.50 1.26
C VAL A 63 -0.53 13.39 0.22
N LEU A 64 -1.68 12.69 0.24
CA LEU A 64 -1.99 11.59 -0.69
C LEU A 64 -1.75 11.94 -2.16
N PHE A 65 -2.21 13.11 -2.61
CA PHE A 65 -2.10 13.47 -4.03
C PHE A 65 -0.69 13.82 -4.45
N ASP A 66 0.10 14.44 -3.57
CA ASP A 66 1.52 14.67 -3.81
C ASP A 66 2.27 13.33 -3.93
N GLU A 67 1.92 12.35 -3.10
CA GLU A 67 2.49 11.00 -3.18
C GLU A 67 2.08 10.26 -4.47
N LEU A 68 0.80 10.34 -4.87
CA LEU A 68 0.32 9.74 -6.12
C LEU A 68 1.05 10.31 -7.34
N ASP A 69 1.29 11.61 -7.36
CA ASP A 69 2.06 12.27 -8.42
C ASP A 69 3.53 11.82 -8.42
N ALA A 70 4.14 11.65 -7.24
CA ALA A 70 5.51 11.15 -7.11
C ALA A 70 5.67 9.71 -7.61
N LEU A 71 4.64 8.86 -7.46
CA LEU A 71 4.62 7.50 -7.99
C LEU A 71 4.50 7.44 -9.52
N GLY A 72 4.06 8.50 -10.18
CA GLY A 72 4.12 8.69 -11.63
C GLY A 72 3.08 7.92 -12.47
N ASP A 73 2.32 6.99 -11.88
CA ASP A 73 1.19 6.32 -12.54
C ASP A 73 -0.02 6.15 -11.59
N PRO A 74 -0.81 7.22 -11.35
CA PRO A 74 -1.98 7.17 -10.49
C PRO A 74 -3.07 6.17 -10.97
N LEU A 75 -3.14 5.87 -12.27
CA LEU A 75 -4.11 4.90 -12.80
C LEU A 75 -3.76 3.47 -12.39
N ALA A 76 -2.47 3.10 -12.47
CA ALA A 76 -2.00 1.83 -11.95
C ALA A 76 -2.23 1.73 -10.44
N VAL A 77 -1.95 2.80 -9.69
CA VAL A 77 -2.14 2.84 -8.24
C VAL A 77 -3.61 2.63 -7.85
N VAL A 78 -4.57 3.24 -8.55
CA VAL A 78 -6.00 2.95 -8.32
C VAL A 78 -6.32 1.46 -8.50
N GLY A 79 -5.68 0.80 -9.47
CA GLY A 79 -5.81 -0.64 -9.66
C GLY A 79 -5.24 -1.44 -8.48
N VAL A 80 -4.08 -1.03 -7.95
CA VAL A 80 -3.45 -1.63 -6.78
C VAL A 80 -4.34 -1.52 -5.54
N ILE A 81 -4.86 -0.33 -5.24
CA ILE A 81 -5.78 -0.09 -4.11
C ILE A 81 -7.02 -0.98 -4.26
N ALA A 82 -7.60 -1.06 -5.47
CA ALA A 82 -8.79 -1.85 -5.71
C ALA A 82 -8.58 -3.37 -5.52
N ALA A 83 -7.38 -3.86 -5.79
CA ALA A 83 -7.01 -5.27 -5.65
C ALA A 83 -6.56 -5.64 -4.23
N ALA A 84 -6.14 -4.66 -3.42
CA ALA A 84 -5.66 -4.90 -2.07
C ALA A 84 -6.77 -5.39 -1.15
N ASP A 85 -6.47 -6.35 -0.28
CA ASP A 85 -7.36 -6.76 0.81
C ASP A 85 -7.15 -5.87 2.05
N HIS A 86 -7.32 -4.56 1.85
CA HIS A 86 -7.07 -3.53 2.86
C HIS A 86 -8.39 -2.90 3.35
N PRO A 87 -8.58 -2.67 4.67
CA PRO A 87 -9.79 -2.03 5.20
C PRO A 87 -10.04 -0.64 4.61
N ASP A 88 -8.99 0.15 4.39
CA ASP A 88 -9.11 1.51 3.83
C ASP A 88 -9.30 1.59 2.32
N ARG A 89 -9.26 0.47 1.58
CA ARG A 89 -9.32 0.52 0.11
C ARG A 89 -10.54 1.27 -0.42
N LEU A 90 -11.70 1.10 0.22
CA LEU A 90 -12.94 1.74 -0.21
C LEU A 90 -12.92 3.25 0.07
N ARG A 91 -12.38 3.63 1.23
CA ARG A 91 -12.22 5.03 1.66
C ARG A 91 -11.27 5.78 0.73
N LEU A 92 -10.09 5.20 0.45
CA LEU A 92 -9.13 5.77 -0.49
C LEU A 92 -9.70 5.93 -1.89
N LEU A 93 -10.40 4.91 -2.41
CA LEU A 93 -11.07 5.02 -3.70
C LEU A 93 -12.14 6.12 -3.71
N ASP A 94 -12.86 6.31 -2.60
CA ASP A 94 -13.85 7.39 -2.46
C ASP A 94 -13.19 8.79 -2.45
N VAL A 95 -12.05 8.95 -1.77
CA VAL A 95 -11.27 10.21 -1.75
C VAL A 95 -10.74 10.53 -3.15
N ILE A 96 -10.03 9.59 -3.79
CA ILE A 96 -9.49 9.77 -5.15
C ILE A 96 -10.61 10.05 -6.15
N ALA A 97 -11.74 9.36 -6.01
CA ALA A 97 -12.91 9.60 -6.85
C ALA A 97 -13.47 11.02 -6.73
N GLN A 98 -13.39 11.65 -5.55
CA GLN A 98 -13.98 12.95 -5.29
C GLN A 98 -13.03 14.09 -5.61
N GLU A 99 -11.75 13.93 -5.30
CA GLU A 99 -10.83 15.06 -5.16
C GLU A 99 -9.69 15.06 -6.19
N HIS A 100 -9.40 13.92 -6.84
CA HIS A 100 -8.28 13.86 -7.77
C HIS A 100 -8.47 14.81 -8.97
N PRO A 101 -7.47 15.65 -9.31
CA PRO A 101 -7.59 16.69 -10.35
C PRO A 101 -7.75 16.09 -11.76
N ASP A 102 -7.09 14.96 -12.03
CA ASP A 102 -7.31 14.21 -13.27
C ASP A 102 -8.64 13.45 -13.23
N ARG A 103 -9.54 13.83 -14.14
CA ARG A 103 -10.86 13.21 -14.33
C ARG A 103 -10.79 11.74 -14.72
N ALA A 104 -9.75 11.31 -15.43
CA ALA A 104 -9.58 9.90 -15.82
C ALA A 104 -9.32 9.03 -14.58
N VAL A 105 -8.39 9.45 -13.73
CA VAL A 105 -8.07 8.79 -12.45
C VAL A 105 -9.29 8.77 -11.54
N ALA A 106 -9.93 9.92 -11.33
CA ALA A 106 -11.15 10.01 -10.52
C ALA A 106 -12.27 9.10 -11.07
N LYS A 107 -12.42 8.98 -12.39
CA LYS A 107 -13.41 8.08 -13.01
C LYS A 107 -13.06 6.61 -12.78
N GLN A 108 -11.79 6.23 -12.88
CA GLN A 108 -11.36 4.87 -12.61
C GLN A 108 -11.60 4.49 -11.14
N ALA A 109 -11.30 5.38 -10.20
CA ALA A 109 -11.55 5.16 -8.78
C ALA A 109 -13.04 4.93 -8.50
N ARG A 110 -13.94 5.76 -9.07
CA ARG A 110 -15.40 5.55 -8.98
C ARG A 110 -15.83 4.18 -9.52
N LYS A 111 -15.26 3.75 -10.65
CA LYS A 111 -15.58 2.46 -11.25
C LYS A 111 -15.11 1.29 -10.37
N ALA A 112 -13.86 1.35 -9.88
CA ALA A 112 -13.31 0.34 -9.00
C ALA A 112 -14.15 0.21 -7.72
N ARG A 113 -14.47 1.35 -7.10
CA ARG A 113 -15.36 1.44 -5.95
C ARG A 113 -16.72 0.80 -6.18
N PHE A 114 -17.34 1.09 -7.32
CA PHE A 114 -18.64 0.53 -7.69
C PHE A 114 -18.59 -0.99 -7.86
N THR A 115 -17.54 -1.51 -8.51
CA THR A 115 -17.33 -2.96 -8.67
C THR A 115 -17.22 -3.66 -7.33
N LEU A 116 -16.45 -3.11 -6.39
CA LEU A 116 -16.27 -3.69 -5.06
C LEU A 116 -17.54 -3.70 -4.20
N ARG A 117 -18.54 -2.86 -4.49
CA ARG A 117 -19.84 -2.91 -3.80
C ARG A 117 -20.77 -4.01 -4.30
N ARG A 118 -20.53 -4.53 -5.51
CA ARG A 118 -21.39 -5.55 -6.14
C ARG A 118 -20.92 -6.97 -5.87
N ASN A 119 -19.69 -7.11 -5.39
CA ASN A 119 -19.10 -8.37 -4.93
C ASN A 119 -19.32 -8.52 -3.43
#